data_AF-A0A1G6H4B3-F1
#
_entry.id   AF-A0A1G6H4B3-F1
#
_cell.length_a   1.000
_cell.length_b   1.000
_cell.length_c   1.000
_cell.angle_alpha   90.00
_cell.angle_beta   90.00
_cell.angle_gamma   90.00
#
_symmetry.space_group_name_H-M   'P 1'
#
loop_
_entity.id
_entity.type
_entity.pdbx_description
1 polymer ?
#
loop_
_entity_poly.entity_id
_entity_poly.type
_entity_poly.pdbx_seq_one_letter_code
_entity_poly.pdbx_strand_id
1 'polypeptide(L)'
;MFKEMKLLKPSWITALLVIVLSLLSIQNYRVLPAKEDIIFAAIHWHGPVLLTQTLLLCLIAWQVVSFRKIRFLVAIRGKDEVIQKNLLKLMTMEVIGYFILFDGSYLLTGHPIFSKGPVIIGILMLVLRMVLVWFLGLLLITTYTAPYPGLILLGVLVVNLFYHYVIEMNFLLIQYSQTYDPLWKAFNLNR
;
A
#
# COMPACT_ATOMS: atom_id res chain seq x y z
N MET A 1 -5.67 -20.88 32.61
CA MET A 1 -4.47 -20.42 31.88
C MET A 1 -4.85 -19.75 30.55
N PHE A 2 -5.67 -18.69 30.57
CA PHE A 2 -5.96 -17.79 29.41
C PHE A 2 -6.36 -16.40 29.95
N LYS A 3 -5.63 -15.93 30.97
CA LYS A 3 -5.70 -14.56 31.45
C LYS A 3 -4.92 -13.74 30.41
N GLU A 4 -5.61 -12.81 29.75
CA GLU A 4 -5.08 -11.94 28.70
C GLU A 4 -4.94 -12.56 27.29
N MET A 5 -6.06 -12.97 26.69
CA MET A 5 -6.26 -12.59 25.28
C MET A 5 -6.37 -11.07 25.26
N LYS A 6 -5.23 -10.36 25.29
CA LYS A 6 -5.15 -8.93 24.95
C LYS A 6 -5.67 -8.81 23.52
N LEU A 7 -6.97 -8.57 23.42
CA LEU A 7 -7.74 -8.38 22.21
C LEU A 7 -7.03 -7.32 21.37
N LEU A 8 -6.50 -7.74 20.21
CA LEU A 8 -5.99 -6.91 19.11
C LEU A 8 -5.68 -5.45 19.49
N LYS A 9 -4.68 -5.25 20.35
CA LYS A 9 -3.95 -3.99 20.33
C LYS A 9 -2.92 -4.13 19.21
N PRO A 10 -2.74 -3.15 18.31
CA PRO A 10 -1.57 -3.14 17.45
C PRO A 10 -0.37 -3.39 18.35
N SER A 11 0.31 -4.52 18.13
CA SER A 11 1.53 -4.79 18.86
C SER A 11 2.52 -3.68 18.48
N TRP A 12 3.36 -3.27 19.42
CA TRP A 12 4.42 -2.31 19.10
C TRP A 12 5.28 -2.78 17.90
N ILE A 13 5.38 -4.10 17.71
CA ILE A 13 6.05 -4.73 16.56
C ILE A 13 5.32 -4.43 15.25
N THR A 14 3.99 -4.58 15.18
CA THR A 14 3.22 -4.26 13.96
C THR A 14 3.28 -2.77 13.61
N ALA A 15 3.20 -1.89 14.61
CA ALA A 15 3.36 -0.45 14.40
C ALA A 15 4.77 -0.11 13.92
N LEU A 16 5.80 -0.70 14.53
CA LEU A 16 7.19 -0.56 14.12
C LEU A 16 7.40 -1.03 12.68
N LEU A 17 6.81 -2.16 12.28
CA LEU A 17 6.92 -2.68 10.92
C LEU A 17 6.31 -1.71 9.90
N VAL A 18 5.13 -1.14 10.19
CA VAL A 18 4.53 -0.12 9.31
C VAL A 18 5.42 1.11 9.19
N ILE A 19 6.00 1.57 10.31
CA ILE A 19 6.95 2.69 10.31
C ILE A 19 8.19 2.36 9.48
N VAL A 20 8.79 1.18 9.67
CA VAL A 20 9.98 0.74 8.93
C VAL A 20 9.67 0.62 7.44
N LEU A 21 8.55 0.02 7.05
CA LEU A 21 8.13 -0.07 5.65
C LEU A 21 7.94 1.32 5.04
N SER A 22 7.33 2.24 5.78
CA SER A 22 7.16 3.63 5.34
C SER A 22 8.52 4.31 5.18
N LEU A 23 9.43 4.20 6.16
CA LEU A 23 10.78 4.78 6.11
C LEU A 23 11.65 4.19 4.99
N LEU A 24 11.53 2.90 4.70
CA LEU A 24 12.25 2.26 3.59
C LEU A 24 11.81 2.81 2.24
N SER A 25 10.52 3.14 2.07
CA SER A 25 10.06 3.83 0.87
C SER A 25 10.56 5.28 0.76
N ILE A 26 11.01 5.89 1.86
CA ILE A 26 11.45 7.29 1.95
C ILE A 26 12.95 7.47 1.66
N GLN A 27 13.78 6.44 1.89
CA GLN A 27 15.24 6.57 1.76
C GLN A 27 15.71 7.10 0.39
N ASN A 28 14.88 6.96 -0.65
CA ASN A 28 15.19 7.38 -2.00
C ASN A 28 14.81 8.84 -2.31
N TYR A 29 13.99 9.50 -1.49
CA TYR A 29 13.59 10.89 -1.73
C TYR A 29 14.75 11.88 -1.61
N ARG A 30 15.76 11.56 -0.81
CA ARG A 30 16.94 12.43 -0.62
C ARG A 30 17.88 12.48 -1.82
N VAL A 31 17.72 11.57 -2.79
CA VAL A 31 18.57 11.47 -4.00
C VAL A 31 17.85 12.04 -5.22
N LEU A 32 16.65 12.60 -5.07
CA LEU A 32 15.88 13.15 -6.17
C LEU A 32 16.46 14.49 -6.67
N PRO A 33 16.52 14.70 -7.99
CA PRO A 33 16.83 16.02 -8.55
C PRO A 33 15.80 17.06 -8.05
N ALA A 34 16.27 18.27 -7.75
CA ALA A 34 15.48 19.33 -7.10
C ALA A 34 14.15 19.71 -7.79
N LYS A 35 13.99 19.40 -9.08
CA LYS A 35 12.81 19.75 -9.89
C LYS A 35 11.74 18.64 -9.96
N GLU A 36 12.03 17.48 -9.38
CA GLU A 36 11.17 16.30 -9.49
C GLU A 36 10.07 16.28 -8.44
N ASP A 37 8.87 15.85 -8.84
CA ASP A 37 7.66 15.86 -8.02
C ASP A 37 7.38 14.50 -7.35
N ILE A 38 6.35 14.48 -6.48
CA ILE A 38 6.00 13.28 -5.71
C ILE A 38 5.60 12.11 -6.60
N ILE A 39 5.00 12.44 -7.75
CA ILE A 39 4.58 11.47 -8.76
C ILE A 39 5.82 10.87 -9.41
N PHE A 40 6.79 11.69 -9.83
CA PHE A 40 8.08 11.19 -10.32
C PHE A 40 8.81 10.32 -9.30
N ALA A 41 8.86 10.75 -8.04
CA ALA A 41 9.46 9.99 -6.95
C ALA A 41 8.82 8.60 -6.78
N ALA A 42 7.49 8.54 -6.92
CA ALA A 42 6.70 7.33 -6.86
C ALA A 42 6.84 6.41 -8.09
N ILE A 43 7.49 6.88 -9.17
CA ILE A 43 7.64 6.19 -10.47
C ILE A 43 9.09 5.82 -10.78
N HIS A 44 10.00 6.79 -10.78
CA HIS A 44 11.38 6.55 -11.20
C HIS A 44 12.08 5.54 -10.28
N TRP A 45 11.57 5.44 -9.04
CA TRP A 45 11.91 4.41 -8.06
C TRP A 45 10.67 3.58 -7.68
N HIS A 46 9.92 3.11 -8.69
CA HIS A 46 8.75 2.23 -8.51
C HIS A 46 9.03 1.01 -7.61
N GLY A 47 10.26 0.47 -7.63
CA GLY A 47 10.63 -0.73 -6.90
C GLY A 47 10.38 -0.64 -5.40
N PRO A 48 10.95 0.34 -4.68
CA PRO A 48 10.69 0.58 -3.26
C PRO A 48 9.22 0.67 -2.90
N VAL A 49 8.41 1.49 -3.59
CA VAL A 49 6.99 1.68 -3.24
C VAL A 49 6.18 0.42 -3.53
N LEU A 50 6.42 -0.22 -4.67
CA LEU A 50 5.79 -1.50 -5.01
C LEU A 50 6.13 -2.58 -3.97
N LEU A 51 7.40 -2.64 -3.56
CA LEU A 51 7.89 -3.60 -2.59
C LEU A 51 7.31 -3.33 -1.20
N THR A 52 7.30 -2.09 -0.73
CA THR A 52 6.76 -1.74 0.60
C THR A 52 5.25 -1.88 0.67
N GLN A 53 4.51 -1.54 -0.39
CA GLN A 53 3.06 -1.80 -0.48
C GLN A 53 2.76 -3.31 -0.53
N THR A 54 3.54 -4.08 -1.29
CA THR A 54 3.40 -5.54 -1.34
C THR A 54 3.71 -6.16 0.04
N LEU A 55 4.74 -5.70 0.72
CA LEU A 55 5.08 -6.14 2.08
C LEU A 55 4.01 -5.76 3.10
N LEU A 56 3.36 -4.59 2.94
CA LEU A 56 2.21 -4.20 3.76
C LEU A 56 1.03 -5.16 3.56
N LEU A 57 0.73 -5.54 2.31
CA LEU A 57 -0.30 -6.56 2.03
C LEU A 57 0.09 -7.93 2.59
N CYS A 58 1.36 -8.32 2.52
CA CYS A 58 1.87 -9.54 3.14
C CYS A 58 1.76 -9.50 4.68
N LEU A 59 1.98 -8.34 5.31
CA LEU A 59 1.80 -8.16 6.75
C LEU A 59 0.33 -8.37 7.14
N ILE A 60 -0.59 -7.73 6.42
CA ILE A 60 -2.04 -7.89 6.63
C ILE A 60 -2.43 -9.36 6.43
N ALA A 61 -1.95 -10.00 5.37
CA ALA A 61 -2.19 -11.42 5.10
C ALA A 61 -1.69 -12.31 6.24
N TRP A 62 -0.48 -12.08 6.72
CA TRP A 62 0.11 -12.83 7.83
C TRP A 62 -0.71 -12.69 9.12
N GLN A 63 -1.20 -11.49 9.42
CA GLN A 63 -2.10 -11.26 10.56
C GLN A 63 -3.38 -12.07 10.42
N VAL A 64 -4.06 -11.99 9.26
CA VAL A 64 -5.32 -12.72 9.03
C VAL A 64 -5.11 -14.24 9.12
N VAL A 65 -4.05 -14.76 8.48
CA VAL A 65 -3.71 -16.20 8.53
C VAL A 65 -3.39 -16.64 9.95
N SER A 66 -2.72 -15.81 10.75
CA SER A 66 -2.40 -16.12 12.15
C SER A 66 -3.68 -16.25 12.99
N PHE A 67 -4.67 -15.38 12.80
CA PHE A 67 -5.97 -15.51 13.48
C PHE A 67 -6.83 -16.66 12.93
N ARG A 68 -6.70 -17.00 11.64
CA ARG A 68 -7.40 -18.13 11.04
C ARG A 68 -7.01 -19.46 11.71
N LYS A 69 -5.75 -19.64 12.11
CA LYS A 69 -5.28 -20.87 12.80
C LYS A 69 -6.07 -21.18 14.08
N ILE A 70 -6.53 -20.14 14.78
CA ILE A 70 -7.32 -20.28 16.02
C ILE A 70 -8.83 -20.13 15.78
N ARG A 71 -9.28 -20.00 14.53
CA ARG A 71 -10.69 -19.75 14.19
C ARG A 71 -11.63 -20.78 14.81
N PHE A 72 -11.27 -22.07 14.81
CA PHE A 72 -12.12 -23.11 15.42
C PHE A 72 -12.47 -22.80 16.88
N LEU A 73 -11.50 -22.34 17.67
CA LEU A 73 -11.70 -21.97 19.08
C LEU A 73 -12.52 -20.68 19.24
N VAL A 74 -12.38 -19.74 18.29
CA VAL A 74 -13.13 -18.48 18.28
C VAL A 74 -14.59 -18.72 17.86
N ALA A 75 -14.81 -19.60 16.89
CA ALA A 75 -16.12 -19.97 16.36
C ALA A 75 -16.99 -20.65 17.43
N ILE A 76 -16.41 -21.55 18.25
CA ILE A 76 -17.10 -22.15 19.41
C ILE A 76 -17.59 -21.09 20.39
N ARG A 77 -16.90 -19.94 20.49
CA ARG A 77 -17.25 -18.83 21.39
C ARG A 77 -18.14 -17.77 20.74
N GLY A 78 -18.51 -17.93 19.46
CA GLY A 78 -19.32 -16.96 18.71
C GLY A 78 -18.66 -15.57 18.60
N LYS A 79 -17.32 -15.50 18.52
CA LYS A 79 -16.56 -14.24 18.48
C LYS A 79 -15.95 -13.89 17.12
N ASP A 80 -16.35 -14.58 16.05
CA ASP A 80 -15.80 -14.41 14.71
C ASP A 80 -15.96 -12.96 14.20
N GLU A 81 -17.14 -12.35 14.40
CA GLU A 81 -17.39 -10.94 14.01
C GLU A 81 -16.49 -9.96 14.75
N VAL A 82 -16.20 -10.22 16.03
CA VAL A 82 -15.33 -9.36 16.84
C VAL A 82 -13.91 -9.40 16.31
N ILE A 83 -13.42 -10.59 15.92
CA ILE A 83 -12.10 -10.74 15.30
C ILE A 83 -12.05 -10.04 13.94
N GLN A 84 -13.05 -10.24 13.08
CA GLN A 84 -13.11 -9.55 11.78
C GLN A 84 -13.14 -8.03 11.91
N LYS A 85 -13.95 -7.48 12.83
CA LYS A 85 -14.03 -6.04 13.08
C LYS A 85 -12.70 -5.47 13.58
N ASN A 86 -12.00 -6.22 14.42
CA ASN A 86 -10.68 -5.81 14.92
C ASN A 86 -9.61 -5.89 13.84
N LEU A 87 -9.63 -6.92 12.98
CA LEU A 87 -8.76 -7.02 11.81
C LEU A 87 -8.98 -5.86 10.84
N LEU A 88 -10.24 -5.49 10.60
CA LEU A 88 -10.61 -4.33 9.78
C LEU A 88 -10.04 -3.03 10.34
N LYS A 89 -10.20 -2.81 11.65
CA LYS A 89 -9.63 -1.64 12.33
C LYS A 89 -8.12 -1.60 12.23
N LEU A 90 -7.46 -2.73 12.51
CA LEU A 90 -6.00 -2.84 12.45
C LEU A 90 -5.49 -2.53 11.04
N MET A 91 -6.00 -3.23 10.03
CA MET A 91 -5.64 -3.01 8.63
C MET A 91 -5.87 -1.56 8.20
N THR A 92 -7.01 -0.97 8.56
CA THR A 92 -7.31 0.43 8.20
C THR A 92 -6.30 1.39 8.83
N MET A 93 -5.93 1.20 10.10
CA MET A 93 -4.91 2.02 10.77
C MET A 93 -3.52 1.84 10.14
N GLU A 94 -3.15 0.62 9.75
CA GLU A 94 -1.86 0.33 9.12
C GLU A 94 -1.75 0.97 7.73
N VAL A 95 -2.81 0.87 6.92
CA VAL A 95 -2.87 1.50 5.59
C VAL A 95 -2.82 3.03 5.72
N ILE A 96 -3.66 3.62 6.57
CA ILE A 96 -3.65 5.08 6.79
C ILE A 96 -2.29 5.53 7.31
N GLY A 97 -1.73 4.84 8.30
CA GLY A 97 -0.43 5.16 8.88
C GLY A 97 0.69 5.08 7.86
N TYR A 98 0.68 4.05 7.00
CA TYR A 98 1.65 3.91 5.90
C TYR A 98 1.61 5.11 4.95
N PHE A 99 0.43 5.47 4.43
CA PHE A 99 0.31 6.58 3.47
C PHE A 99 0.59 7.94 4.12
N ILE A 100 0.16 8.19 5.36
CA ILE A 100 0.49 9.42 6.08
C ILE A 100 2.01 9.58 6.23
N LEU A 101 2.71 8.52 6.62
CA LEU A 101 4.17 8.58 6.78
C LEU A 101 4.87 8.71 5.42
N PHE A 102 4.43 7.94 4.42
CA PHE A 102 4.98 7.97 3.07
C PHE A 102 4.82 9.33 2.39
N ASP A 103 3.58 9.82 2.26
CA ASP A 103 3.30 11.10 1.60
C ASP A 103 3.76 12.28 2.47
N GLY A 104 3.53 12.19 3.78
CA GLY A 104 3.90 13.25 4.73
C GLY A 104 5.40 13.48 4.81
N SER A 105 6.21 12.43 4.71
CA SER A 105 7.67 12.58 4.67
C SER A 105 8.18 13.25 3.40
N TYR A 106 7.49 13.06 2.26
CA TYR A 106 7.83 13.76 1.02
C TYR A 106 7.66 15.26 1.20
N LEU A 107 6.62 15.70 1.91
CA LEU A 107 6.40 17.12 2.24
C LEU A 107 7.56 17.74 3.04
N LEU A 108 8.29 16.93 3.82
CA LEU A 108 9.44 17.38 4.61
C LEU A 108 10.73 17.57 3.79
N THR A 109 10.74 17.18 2.51
CA THR A 109 11.92 17.27 1.66
C THR A 109 12.13 18.66 1.05
N GLY A 110 11.08 19.50 1.03
CA GLY A 110 11.12 20.81 0.37
C GLY A 110 11.04 20.75 -1.17
N HIS A 111 10.87 19.57 -1.76
CA HIS A 111 10.60 19.42 -3.19
C HIS A 111 9.18 19.87 -3.55
N PRO A 112 8.95 20.35 -4.80
CA PRO A 112 7.62 20.70 -5.26
C PRO A 112 6.72 19.46 -5.29
N ILE A 113 5.54 19.53 -4.67
CA ILE A 113 4.62 18.38 -4.57
C ILE A 113 4.14 17.94 -5.96
N PHE A 114 3.76 18.88 -6.82
CA PHE A 114 3.36 18.63 -8.21
C PHE A 114 4.02 19.69 -9.10
N SER A 115 4.89 19.28 -10.01
CA SER A 115 5.63 20.20 -10.91
C SER A 115 5.48 19.85 -12.38
N LYS A 116 5.19 18.58 -12.72
CA LYS A 116 5.16 18.10 -14.11
C LYS A 116 3.77 18.01 -14.74
N GLY A 117 2.72 18.03 -13.93
CA GLY A 117 1.37 17.72 -14.37
C GLY A 117 0.28 18.43 -13.59
N PRO A 118 -0.99 18.28 -14.01
CA PRO A 118 -2.12 18.84 -13.29
C PRO A 118 -2.22 18.28 -11.86
N VAL A 119 -2.27 19.18 -10.88
CA VAL A 119 -2.35 18.85 -9.44
C VAL A 119 -3.47 17.84 -9.14
N ILE A 120 -4.64 18.02 -9.76
CA ILE A 120 -5.82 17.16 -9.57
C ILE A 120 -5.52 15.71 -9.97
N ILE A 121 -4.79 15.51 -11.07
CA ILE A 121 -4.43 14.17 -11.54
C ILE A 121 -3.43 13.54 -10.57
N GLY A 122 -2.44 14.30 -10.12
CA GLY A 122 -1.47 13.82 -9.13
C GLY A 122 -2.13 13.41 -7.81
N ILE A 123 -3.04 14.22 -7.27
CA ILE A 123 -3.82 13.88 -6.08
C ILE A 123 -4.65 12.61 -6.31
N LEU A 124 -5.34 12.53 -7.45
CA LEU A 124 -6.16 11.36 -7.78
C LEU A 124 -5.32 10.08 -7.81
N MET A 125 -4.11 10.12 -8.35
CA MET A 125 -3.19 8.98 -8.38
C MET A 125 -2.79 8.52 -6.98
N LEU A 126 -2.43 9.44 -6.08
CA LEU A 126 -2.08 9.12 -4.69
C LEU A 126 -3.27 8.50 -3.94
N VAL A 127 -4.45 9.10 -4.08
CA VAL A 127 -5.70 8.59 -3.48
C VAL A 127 -6.05 7.21 -4.04
N LEU A 128 -5.91 7.00 -5.34
CA LEU A 128 -6.23 5.71 -5.98
C LEU A 128 -5.31 4.60 -5.48
N ARG A 129 -4.02 4.87 -5.26
CA ARG A 129 -3.09 3.92 -4.62
C ARG A 129 -3.56 3.55 -3.22
N MET A 130 -3.95 4.53 -2.40
CA MET A 130 -4.46 4.28 -1.05
C MET A 130 -5.73 3.44 -1.07
N VAL A 131 -6.70 3.79 -1.92
CA VAL A 131 -7.97 3.07 -2.07
C VAL A 131 -7.73 1.64 -2.56
N LEU A 132 -6.81 1.43 -3.50
CA LEU A 132 -6.45 0.09 -3.98
C LEU A 132 -5.92 -0.77 -2.84
N VAL A 133 -4.89 -0.30 -2.12
CA VAL A 133 -4.28 -1.08 -1.03
C VAL A 133 -5.31 -1.38 0.06
N TRP A 134 -6.16 -0.41 0.40
CA TRP A 134 -7.24 -0.60 1.35
C TRP A 134 -8.26 -1.65 0.89
N PHE A 135 -8.70 -1.59 -0.37
CA PHE A 135 -9.62 -2.56 -0.97
C PHE A 135 -9.02 -3.96 -1.03
N LEU A 136 -7.74 -4.09 -1.43
CA LEU A 136 -7.01 -5.35 -1.39
C LEU A 136 -6.90 -5.89 0.04
N GLY A 137 -6.68 -5.03 1.03
CA GLY A 137 -6.72 -5.37 2.44
C GLY A 137 -8.08 -5.93 2.89
N LEU A 138 -9.19 -5.39 2.39
CA LEU A 138 -10.53 -5.95 2.65
C LEU A 138 -10.66 -7.37 2.12
N LEU A 139 -10.20 -7.61 0.89
CA LEU A 139 -10.19 -8.97 0.31
C LEU A 139 -9.37 -9.92 1.18
N LEU A 140 -8.22 -9.48 1.70
CA LEU A 140 -7.41 -10.27 2.62
C LEU A 140 -8.16 -10.61 3.91
N ILE A 141 -8.97 -9.71 4.47
CA ILE A 141 -9.77 -10.00 5.67
C ILE A 141 -10.80 -11.12 5.41
N THR A 142 -11.38 -11.18 4.20
CA THR A 142 -12.32 -12.27 3.85
C THR A 142 -11.66 -13.66 3.92
N THR A 143 -10.33 -13.73 3.80
CA THR A 143 -9.56 -14.97 3.97
C THR A 143 -9.64 -15.53 5.38
N TYR A 144 -10.15 -14.80 6.37
CA TYR A 144 -10.41 -15.34 7.69
C TYR A 144 -11.41 -16.52 7.65
N THR A 145 -12.47 -16.41 6.84
CA THR A 145 -13.54 -17.42 6.74
C THR A 145 -13.54 -18.20 5.43
N ALA A 146 -12.98 -17.65 4.35
CA ALA A 146 -13.04 -18.22 3.00
C ALA A 146 -12.43 -19.64 2.91
N PRO A 147 -12.96 -20.53 2.05
CA PRO A 147 -12.43 -21.89 1.89
C PRO A 147 -11.00 -21.91 1.30
N TYR A 148 -10.69 -21.03 0.34
CA TYR A 148 -9.42 -21.04 -0.41
C TYR A 148 -8.60 -19.75 -0.20
N PRO A 149 -7.95 -19.57 0.98
CA PRO A 149 -7.20 -18.35 1.28
C PRO A 149 -6.03 -18.11 0.33
N GLY A 150 -5.37 -19.19 -0.14
CA GLY A 150 -4.24 -19.10 -1.06
C GLY A 150 -4.59 -18.46 -2.40
N LEU A 151 -5.78 -18.76 -2.95
CA LEU A 151 -6.24 -18.15 -4.21
C LEU A 151 -6.52 -16.65 -4.06
N ILE A 152 -7.08 -16.24 -2.92
CA ILE A 152 -7.33 -14.83 -2.64
C ILE A 152 -6.00 -14.08 -2.46
N LEU A 153 -5.03 -14.68 -1.76
CA LEU A 153 -3.68 -14.11 -1.62
C LEU A 153 -3.00 -13.91 -2.97
N LEU A 154 -3.03 -14.94 -3.83
CA LEU A 154 -2.48 -14.85 -5.17
C LEU A 154 -3.20 -13.77 -5.99
N GLY A 155 -4.53 -13.73 -5.94
CA GLY A 155 -5.34 -12.73 -6.62
C GLY A 155 -5.01 -11.30 -6.18
N VAL A 156 -4.84 -11.07 -4.87
CA VAL A 156 -4.46 -9.76 -4.33
C VAL A 156 -3.10 -9.32 -4.85
N LEU A 157 -2.12 -10.20 -4.90
CA LEU A 157 -0.80 -9.89 -5.46
C LEU A 157 -0.87 -9.59 -6.96
N VAL A 158 -1.62 -10.39 -7.72
CA VAL A 158 -1.79 -10.19 -9.17
C VAL A 158 -2.48 -8.85 -9.45
N VAL A 159 -3.54 -8.50 -8.72
CA VAL A 159 -4.26 -7.23 -8.89
C VAL A 159 -3.35 -6.05 -8.52
N ASN A 160 -2.55 -6.17 -7.45
CA ASN A 160 -1.59 -5.13 -7.07
C ASN A 160 -0.57 -4.88 -8.19
N LEU A 161 0.04 -5.94 -8.72
CA LEU A 161 1.01 -5.83 -9.83
C LEU A 161 0.34 -5.30 -11.10
N PHE A 162 -0.85 -5.80 -11.45
CA PHE A 162 -1.60 -5.34 -12.61
C PHE A 162 -1.89 -3.84 -12.53
N TYR A 163 -2.31 -3.33 -11.37
CA TYR A 163 -2.51 -1.91 -11.19
C TYR A 163 -1.24 -1.11 -11.50
N HIS A 164 -0.10 -1.46 -10.90
CA HIS A 164 1.12 -0.68 -11.07
C HIS A 164 1.69 -0.77 -12.49
N TYR A 165 1.76 -1.96 -13.07
CA TYR A 165 2.40 -2.17 -14.38
C TYR A 165 1.49 -1.88 -15.56
N VAL A 166 0.18 -2.06 -15.42
CA VAL A 166 -0.77 -1.88 -16.52
C VAL A 166 -1.47 -0.54 -16.41
N ILE A 167 -2.17 -0.28 -15.30
CA ILE A 167 -3.03 0.91 -15.16
C ILE A 167 -2.21 2.16 -14.92
N GLU A 168 -1.37 2.13 -13.90
CA GLU A 168 -0.61 3.30 -13.47
C GLU A 168 0.41 3.70 -14.53
N MET A 169 1.31 2.78 -14.87
CA MET A 169 2.40 3.05 -15.81
C MET A 169 1.95 3.44 -17.21
N ASN A 170 0.96 2.75 -17.77
CA ASN A 170 0.58 2.95 -19.19
C ASN A 170 -0.57 3.93 -19.38
N PHE A 171 -1.33 4.28 -18.34
CA PHE A 171 -2.47 5.19 -18.49
C PHE A 171 -2.35 6.42 -17.58
N LEU A 172 -2.32 6.23 -16.26
CA LEU A 172 -2.40 7.36 -15.32
C LEU A 172 -1.21 8.31 -15.43
N LEU A 173 -0.01 7.78 -15.66
CA LEU A 173 1.20 8.59 -15.81
C LEU A 173 1.21 9.45 -17.07
N ILE A 174 0.72 8.90 -18.18
CA ILE A 174 0.64 9.62 -19.44
C ILE A 174 -0.36 10.77 -19.31
N GLN A 175 -1.47 10.55 -18.59
CA GLN A 175 -2.45 11.60 -18.28
C GLN A 175 -1.88 12.67 -17.34
N TYR A 176 -1.00 12.28 -16.41
CA TYR A 176 -0.34 13.23 -15.52
C TYR A 176 0.67 14.12 -16.26
N SER A 177 1.53 13.54 -17.10
CA SER A 177 2.47 14.32 -17.91
C SER A 177 2.92 13.56 -19.16
N GLN A 178 3.01 14.28 -20.28
CA GLN A 178 3.51 13.76 -21.55
C GLN A 178 4.96 13.25 -21.46
N THR A 179 5.73 13.72 -20.48
CA THR A 179 7.11 13.23 -20.25
C THR A 179 7.16 11.74 -19.90
N TYR A 180 6.04 11.14 -19.49
CA TYR A 180 5.94 9.71 -19.21
C TYR A 180 5.53 8.86 -20.42
N ASP A 181 5.07 9.48 -21.51
CA ASP A 181 4.72 8.79 -22.75
C ASP A 181 5.99 8.27 -23.45
N PRO A 182 6.09 6.94 -23.70
CA PRO A 182 7.21 6.35 -24.44
C PRO A 182 7.41 6.97 -25.83
N LEU A 183 6.34 7.35 -26.53
CA LEU A 183 6.41 7.96 -27.85
C LEU A 183 6.99 9.38 -27.77
N TRP A 184 6.52 10.18 -26.82
CA TRP A 184 7.06 11.53 -26.58
C TRP A 184 8.55 11.49 -26.24
N LYS A 185 8.97 10.52 -25.41
CA LYS A 185 10.39 10.27 -25.10
C LYS A 185 11.19 9.95 -26.35
N ALA A 186 10.70 9.05 -27.21
CA ALA A 186 11.42 8.65 -28.42
C ALA A 186 11.67 9.82 -29.41
N PHE A 187 10.74 10.78 -29.48
CA PHE A 187 10.89 11.95 -30.34
C PHE A 187 11.77 13.06 -29.75
N ASN A 188 11.79 13.22 -28.43
CA ASN A 188 12.49 14.33 -27.77
C ASN A 188 13.83 13.96 -27.12
N LEU A 189 14.18 12.67 -26.97
CA LEU A 189 15.52 12.24 -26.55
C LEU A 189 16.55 12.19 -27.69
N ASN A 190 16.09 12.29 -28.94
CA ASN A 190 16.94 12.32 -30.15
C ASN A 190 17.22 13.74 -30.67
N ARG A 191 16.99 14.78 -29.85
CA ARG A 191 17.32 16.17 -30.11
C ARG A 191 18.14 16.73 -28.96
#